data_AF-A0A9X8VLK0-F1
#
_entry.id   AF-A0A9X8VLK0-F1
#
_cell.length_a   1.000
_cell.length_b   1.000
_cell.length_c   1.000
_cell.angle_alpha   90.00
_cell.angle_beta   90.00
_cell.angle_gamma   90.00
#
_symmetry.space_group_name_H-M   'P 1'
#
loop_
_entity.id
_entity.type
_entity.pdbx_description
1 polymer ?
#
loop_
_entity_poly.entity_id
_entity_poly.type
_entity_poly.pdbx_seq_one_letter_code
_entity_poly.pdbx_strand_id
1 'polypeptide(L)'
;ALIKDDLASADAAAYTVIEGQAKALEELDDEYLKERAADVRDIGKRLLQNILGMPIVDLGSIQDEVILVATDLTPSETAQLNLDKVLGFITDLGGRTSHTSIMARSLELPAIVGTSDVTKQVKNDDYLILDAVNNKIYVNPTADVIDQLKAAQNQYITEKNDLAKLKDLPAITLDGHQV
;
A
#
# COMPACT_ATOMS: atom_id res chain seq x y z
N ALA A 1 26.57 12.59 24.09
CA ALA A 1 25.60 11.89 23.23
C ALA A 1 25.34 10.50 23.79
N LEU A 2 24.08 10.02 23.82
CA LEU A 2 23.62 8.78 24.48
C LEU A 2 24.57 7.58 24.37
N ILE A 3 25.18 7.34 23.20
CA ILE A 3 26.14 6.23 22.99
C ILE A 3 27.44 6.41 23.79
N LYS A 4 27.98 7.65 23.83
CA LYS A 4 29.26 7.95 24.48
C LYS A 4 29.10 8.28 25.96
N ASP A 5 28.01 8.93 26.32
CA ASP A 5 27.79 9.46 27.67
C ASP A 5 27.07 8.43 28.56
N ASP A 6 26.08 7.72 28.00
CA ASP A 6 25.25 6.75 28.74
C ASP A 6 25.57 5.29 28.41
N LEU A 7 26.60 5.04 27.58
CA LEU A 7 27.02 3.71 27.12
C LEU A 7 25.88 2.88 26.51
N ALA A 8 24.90 3.55 25.90
CA ALA A 8 23.79 2.90 25.22
C ALA A 8 24.26 2.22 23.92
N SER A 9 23.62 1.10 23.56
CA SER A 9 23.81 0.47 22.27
C SER A 9 23.34 1.39 21.14
N ALA A 10 23.89 1.20 19.93
CA ALA A 10 23.58 2.07 18.79
C ALA A 10 22.09 2.05 18.42
N ASP A 11 21.45 0.89 18.50
CA ASP A 11 20.02 0.68 18.29
C ASP A 11 19.17 1.38 19.36
N ALA A 12 19.50 1.23 20.64
CA ALA A 12 18.76 1.87 21.73
C ALA A 12 18.88 3.40 21.68
N ALA A 13 20.09 3.92 21.40
CA ALA A 13 20.32 5.35 21.27
C ALA A 13 19.60 5.94 20.05
N ALA A 14 19.64 5.27 18.90
CA ALA A 14 18.92 5.69 17.69
C ALA A 14 17.41 5.69 17.93
N TYR A 15 16.85 4.60 18.45
CA TYR A 15 15.43 4.48 18.76
C TYR A 15 14.96 5.60 19.69
N THR A 16 15.71 5.89 20.76
CA THR A 16 15.34 6.93 21.75
C THR A 16 15.24 8.32 21.10
N VAL A 17 16.19 8.68 20.25
CA VAL A 17 16.19 9.99 19.58
C VAL A 17 15.06 10.08 18.56
N ILE A 18 14.87 9.05 17.74
CA ILE A 18 13.82 9.01 16.70
C ILE A 18 12.44 9.08 17.34
N GLU A 19 12.19 8.24 18.35
CA GLU A 19 10.89 8.19 19.03
C GLU A 19 10.59 9.49 19.77
N GLY A 20 11.62 10.13 20.35
CA GLY A 20 11.49 11.46 20.93
C GLY A 20 11.09 12.54 19.92
N GLN A 21 11.69 12.52 18.72
CA GLN A 21 11.33 13.46 17.65
C GLN A 21 9.93 13.20 17.09
N ALA A 22 9.56 11.93 16.89
CA ALA A 22 8.23 11.56 16.41
C ALA A 22 7.13 11.98 17.40
N LYS A 23 7.33 11.74 18.71
CA LYS A 23 6.37 12.18 19.74
C LYS A 23 6.23 13.70 19.80
N ALA A 24 7.34 14.44 19.70
CA ALA A 24 7.30 15.89 19.68
C ALA A 24 6.49 16.43 18.49
N LEU A 25 6.48 15.73 17.35
CA LEU A 25 5.65 16.07 16.19
C LEU A 25 4.17 15.71 16.39
N GLU A 26 3.87 14.60 17.07
CA GLU A 26 2.49 14.18 17.36
C GLU A 26 1.77 15.05 18.38
N GLU A 27 2.51 15.63 19.33
CA GLU A 27 2.00 16.56 20.34
C GLU A 27 1.57 17.91 19.74
N LEU A 28 1.97 18.20 18.50
CA LEU A 28 1.54 19.40 17.79
C LEU A 28 0.12 19.20 17.27
N ASP A 29 -0.74 20.21 17.43
CA ASP A 29 -2.13 20.15 16.97
C ASP A 29 -2.27 20.51 15.48
N ASP A 30 -1.51 19.80 14.64
CA ASP A 30 -1.46 19.95 13.19
C ASP A 30 -1.46 18.55 12.54
N GLU A 31 -2.48 18.26 11.73
CA GLU A 31 -2.67 16.97 11.05
C GLU A 31 -1.50 16.63 10.11
N TYR A 32 -0.95 17.62 9.41
CA TYR A 32 0.19 17.42 8.51
C TYR A 32 1.48 17.09 9.28
N LEU A 33 1.70 17.70 10.45
CA LEU A 33 2.85 17.38 11.30
C LEU A 33 2.72 16.03 11.99
N LYS A 34 1.49 15.61 12.33
CA LYS A 34 1.18 14.26 12.80
C LYS A 34 1.50 13.20 11.73
N GLU A 35 1.15 13.44 10.47
CA GLU A 35 1.56 12.56 9.37
C GLU A 35 3.08 12.50 9.22
N ARG A 36 3.77 13.63 9.36
CA ARG A 36 5.24 13.69 9.30
C ARG A 36 5.92 12.93 10.43
N ALA A 37 5.27 12.76 11.58
CA ALA A 37 5.77 11.91 12.64
C ALA A 37 5.89 10.44 12.20
N ALA A 38 4.95 9.96 11.36
CA ALA A 38 5.01 8.62 10.79
C ALA A 38 6.22 8.48 9.84
N ASP A 39 6.52 9.50 9.03
CA ASP A 39 7.71 9.50 8.16
C ASP A 39 9.03 9.42 8.95
N VAL A 40 9.12 10.17 10.07
CA VAL A 40 10.29 10.11 10.96
C VAL A 40 10.46 8.71 11.56
N ARG A 41 9.36 8.07 11.96
CA ARG A 41 9.40 6.68 12.44
C ARG A 41 9.79 5.70 11.34
N ASP A 42 9.36 5.90 10.11
CA ASP A 42 9.73 5.05 8.97
C ASP A 42 11.25 5.08 8.74
N ILE A 43 11.83 6.27 8.65
CA ILE A 43 13.29 6.44 8.52
C ILE A 43 14.02 5.77 9.68
N GLY A 44 13.49 5.94 10.90
CA GLY A 44 14.07 5.35 12.09
C GLY A 44 14.02 3.82 12.12
N LYS A 45 12.90 3.23 11.68
CA LYS A 45 12.74 1.77 11.54
C LYS A 45 13.78 1.23 10.55
N ARG A 46 13.97 1.88 9.40
CA ARG A 46 15.00 1.50 8.41
C ARG A 46 16.41 1.62 8.98
N LEU A 47 16.70 2.68 9.73
CA LEU A 47 18.00 2.84 10.39
C LEU A 47 18.26 1.71 11.39
N LEU A 48 17.27 1.34 12.20
CA LEU A 48 17.38 0.23 13.15
C LEU A 48 17.57 -1.12 12.45
N GLN A 49 16.83 -1.38 11.38
CA GLN A 49 17.02 -2.59 10.57
C GLN A 49 18.44 -2.68 10.01
N ASN A 50 19.01 -1.57 9.54
CA ASN A 50 20.40 -1.52 9.07
C ASN A 50 21.40 -1.77 10.21
N ILE A 51 21.20 -1.17 11.39
CA ILE A 51 22.07 -1.36 12.56
C ILE A 51 22.05 -2.83 13.02
N LEU A 52 20.87 -3.44 13.03
CA LEU A 52 20.66 -4.83 13.47
C LEU A 52 20.99 -5.87 12.38
N GLY A 53 21.29 -5.43 11.15
CA GLY A 53 21.53 -6.32 10.02
C GLY A 53 20.31 -7.15 9.61
N MET A 54 19.10 -6.64 9.88
CA MET A 54 17.86 -7.31 9.49
C MET A 54 17.68 -7.25 7.97
N PRO A 55 17.11 -8.30 7.35
CA PRO A 55 16.80 -8.25 5.93
C PRO A 55 15.77 -7.15 5.66
N ILE A 56 16.15 -6.22 4.80
CA ILE A 56 15.23 -5.21 4.26
C ILE A 56 14.65 -5.81 2.99
N VAL A 57 13.34 -5.99 2.96
CA VAL A 57 12.66 -6.46 1.74
C VAL A 57 12.72 -5.33 0.72
N ASP A 58 13.51 -5.53 -0.34
CA ASP A 58 13.56 -4.60 -1.45
C ASP A 58 12.42 -4.92 -2.43
N LEU A 59 11.36 -4.12 -2.35
CA LEU A 59 10.19 -4.23 -3.22
C LEU A 59 10.50 -3.94 -4.70
N GLY A 60 11.64 -3.31 -4.99
CA GLY A 60 12.13 -3.10 -6.35
C GLY A 60 12.75 -4.35 -6.96
N SER A 61 13.21 -5.29 -6.13
CA SER A 61 13.89 -6.51 -6.55
C SER A 61 12.95 -7.68 -6.88
N ILE A 62 11.64 -7.48 -6.79
CA ILE A 62 10.62 -8.48 -7.11
C ILE A 62 10.76 -8.88 -8.59
N GLN A 63 10.90 -10.18 -8.84
CA GLN A 63 11.14 -10.74 -10.19
C GLN A 63 9.89 -11.33 -10.83
N ASP A 64 8.98 -11.86 -10.03
CA ASP A 64 7.77 -12.56 -10.45
C ASP A 64 6.53 -11.67 -10.27
N GLU A 65 5.47 -11.99 -11.00
CA GLU A 65 4.19 -11.31 -10.84
C GLU A 65 3.53 -11.71 -9.51
N VAL A 66 3.30 -10.74 -8.64
CA VAL A 66 2.81 -10.98 -7.26
C VAL A 66 1.71 -10.01 -6.85
N ILE A 67 0.88 -10.45 -5.91
CA ILE A 67 -0.02 -9.58 -5.14
C ILE A 67 0.66 -9.32 -3.80
N LEU A 68 0.86 -8.05 -3.47
CA LEU A 68 1.56 -7.66 -2.25
C LEU A 68 0.59 -7.61 -1.07
N VAL A 69 0.96 -8.22 0.05
CA VAL A 69 0.15 -8.23 1.28
C VAL A 69 1.00 -7.68 2.42
N ALA A 70 0.52 -6.61 3.06
CA ALA A 70 1.26 -5.93 4.13
C ALA A 70 0.32 -5.42 5.23
N THR A 71 0.85 -5.14 6.42
CA THR A 71 0.03 -4.49 7.46
C THR A 71 -0.23 -3.03 7.08
N ASP A 72 0.80 -2.34 6.60
CA ASP A 72 0.73 -1.02 6.01
C ASP A 72 1.87 -0.90 4.99
N LEU A 73 1.75 0.05 4.07
CA LEU A 73 2.79 0.39 3.10
C LEU A 73 3.23 1.82 3.35
N THR A 74 4.51 2.06 3.64
CA THR A 74 4.99 3.42 3.81
C THR A 74 5.14 4.12 2.44
N PRO A 75 5.14 5.47 2.39
CA PRO A 75 5.41 6.19 1.15
C PRO A 75 6.74 5.77 0.50
N SER A 76 7.76 5.51 1.32
CA SER A 76 9.07 5.02 0.89
C SER A 76 8.99 3.66 0.20
N GLU A 77 8.23 2.71 0.76
CA GLU A 77 8.04 1.37 0.21
C GLU A 77 7.25 1.42 -1.09
N THR A 78 6.19 2.22 -1.12
CA THR A 78 5.34 2.39 -2.32
C THR A 78 6.12 3.00 -3.48
N ALA A 79 7.05 3.92 -3.21
CA ALA A 79 7.91 4.52 -4.23
C ALA A 79 8.96 3.56 -4.80
N GLN A 80 9.33 2.50 -4.06
CA GLN A 80 10.29 1.48 -4.49
C GLN A 80 9.60 0.29 -5.18
N LEU A 81 8.27 0.28 -5.24
CA LEU A 81 7.49 -0.82 -5.77
C LEU A 81 7.78 -1.04 -7.26
N ASN A 82 8.08 -2.28 -7.64
CA ASN A 82 8.19 -2.65 -9.05
C ASN A 82 6.80 -2.79 -9.69
N LEU A 83 6.35 -1.73 -10.37
CA LEU A 83 5.01 -1.64 -10.99
C LEU A 83 4.79 -2.67 -12.10
N ASP A 84 5.84 -3.19 -12.73
CA ASP A 84 5.72 -4.21 -13.78
C ASP A 84 5.43 -5.61 -13.21
N LYS A 85 5.67 -5.80 -11.91
CA LYS A 85 5.61 -7.10 -11.23
C LYS A 85 4.53 -7.16 -10.17
N VAL A 86 4.19 -6.04 -9.55
CA VAL A 86 3.11 -6.00 -8.57
C VAL A 86 1.78 -5.81 -9.29
N LEU A 87 0.97 -6.87 -9.31
CA LEU A 87 -0.37 -6.86 -9.93
C LEU A 87 -1.41 -6.09 -9.11
N GLY A 88 -1.13 -5.86 -7.83
CA GLY A 88 -2.01 -5.18 -6.88
C GLY A 88 -1.53 -5.39 -5.45
N PHE A 89 -2.17 -4.73 -4.49
CA PHE A 89 -1.78 -4.87 -3.09
C PHE A 89 -2.96 -4.82 -2.10
N ILE A 90 -2.76 -5.42 -0.93
CA ILE A 90 -3.72 -5.49 0.15
C ILE A 90 -3.05 -5.04 1.44
N THR A 91 -3.71 -4.15 2.19
CA THR A 91 -3.22 -3.71 3.50
C THR A 91 -4.23 -3.91 4.62
N ASP A 92 -3.74 -4.27 5.82
CA ASP A 92 -4.56 -4.36 7.03
C ASP A 92 -5.02 -2.97 7.49
N LEU A 93 -4.09 -2.01 7.45
CA LEU A 93 -4.28 -0.61 7.82
C LEU A 93 -4.56 0.23 6.57
N GLY A 94 -5.04 1.44 6.82
CA GLY A 94 -5.38 2.40 5.78
C GLY A 94 -6.89 2.59 5.62
N GLY A 95 -7.25 3.81 5.25
CA GLY A 95 -8.61 4.20 4.91
C GLY A 95 -8.69 4.68 3.47
N ARG A 96 -9.92 5.00 3.01
CA ARG A 96 -10.16 5.50 1.66
C ARG A 96 -9.37 6.76 1.29
N THR A 97 -8.99 7.56 2.29
CA THR A 97 -8.22 8.81 2.16
C THR A 97 -6.74 8.66 2.54
N SER A 98 -6.27 7.45 2.88
CA SER A 98 -4.86 7.23 3.23
C SER A 98 -3.93 7.42 2.04
N HIS A 99 -2.64 7.69 2.32
CA HIS A 99 -1.59 7.79 1.32
C HIS A 99 -1.55 6.54 0.43
N THR A 100 -1.68 5.36 1.04
CA THR A 100 -1.72 4.06 0.34
C THR A 100 -2.88 3.98 -0.67
N SER A 101 -4.08 4.42 -0.28
CA SER A 101 -5.26 4.46 -1.18
C SER A 101 -5.11 5.46 -2.32
N ILE A 102 -4.52 6.62 -2.04
CA ILE A 102 -4.30 7.66 -3.05
C ILE A 102 -3.28 7.15 -4.08
N MET A 103 -2.18 6.56 -3.60
CA MET A 103 -1.13 6.00 -4.46
C MET A 103 -1.66 4.85 -5.32
N ALA A 104 -2.45 3.92 -4.76
CA ALA A 104 -3.09 2.86 -5.54
C ALA A 104 -3.81 3.40 -6.78
N ARG A 105 -4.60 4.47 -6.57
CA ARG A 105 -5.40 5.10 -7.62
C ARG A 105 -4.53 5.81 -8.66
N SER A 106 -3.46 6.49 -8.23
CA SER A 106 -2.51 7.15 -9.12
C SER A 106 -1.70 6.16 -9.95
N LEU A 107 -1.42 4.97 -9.41
CA LEU A 107 -0.68 3.90 -10.09
C LEU A 107 -1.57 3.00 -10.95
N GLU A 108 -2.88 3.24 -10.97
CA GLU A 108 -3.89 2.39 -11.61
C GLU A 108 -3.83 0.90 -11.18
N LEU A 109 -3.29 0.64 -9.98
CA LEU A 109 -3.21 -0.70 -9.42
C LEU A 109 -4.47 -1.02 -8.61
N PRO A 110 -5.03 -2.23 -8.75
CA PRO A 110 -6.12 -2.65 -7.90
C PRO A 110 -5.60 -2.83 -6.46
N ALA A 111 -6.29 -2.22 -5.50
CA ALA A 111 -5.92 -2.28 -4.10
C ALA A 111 -7.13 -2.36 -3.17
N ILE A 112 -6.98 -3.11 -2.09
CA ILE A 112 -7.93 -3.14 -0.96
C ILE A 112 -7.17 -2.79 0.31
N VAL A 113 -7.58 -1.71 0.97
CA VAL A 113 -6.97 -1.25 2.23
C VAL A 113 -7.95 -1.44 3.38
N GLY A 114 -7.44 -1.52 4.61
CA GLY A 114 -8.29 -1.59 5.80
C GLY A 114 -8.89 -2.97 6.06
N THR A 115 -8.22 -4.05 5.61
CA THR A 115 -8.69 -5.44 5.80
C THR A 115 -8.56 -5.94 7.23
N SER A 116 -7.88 -5.21 8.12
CA SER A 116 -7.64 -5.49 9.54
C SER A 116 -6.77 -6.72 9.85
N ASP A 117 -6.93 -7.84 9.17
CA ASP A 117 -6.25 -9.09 9.51
C ASP A 117 -5.84 -9.98 8.32
N VAL A 118 -5.78 -9.44 7.10
CA VAL A 118 -5.37 -10.21 5.92
C VAL A 118 -3.98 -10.82 6.08
N THR A 119 -3.06 -10.11 6.75
CA THR A 119 -1.69 -10.61 6.97
C THR A 119 -1.62 -11.84 7.87
N LYS A 120 -2.68 -12.11 8.64
CA LYS A 120 -2.80 -13.30 9.48
C LYS A 120 -3.48 -14.45 8.77
N GLN A 121 -4.28 -14.16 7.75
CA GLN A 121 -5.06 -15.15 7.00
C GLN A 121 -4.30 -15.67 5.77
N VAL A 122 -3.43 -14.84 5.19
CA VAL A 122 -2.68 -15.14 3.97
C VAL A 122 -1.23 -15.46 4.31
N LYS A 123 -0.66 -16.45 3.62
CA LYS A 123 0.76 -16.79 3.70
C LYS A 123 1.47 -16.44 2.40
N ASN A 124 2.79 -16.32 2.48
CA ASN A 124 3.61 -16.21 1.28
C ASN A 124 3.36 -17.42 0.36
N ASP A 125 3.38 -17.18 -0.94
CA ASP A 125 3.10 -18.13 -2.01
C ASP A 125 1.65 -18.66 -2.11
N ASP A 126 0.71 -18.12 -1.31
CA ASP A 126 -0.72 -18.40 -1.51
C ASP A 126 -1.24 -17.79 -2.82
N TYR A 127 -2.13 -18.50 -3.50
CA TYR A 127 -2.77 -18.00 -4.71
C TYR A 127 -3.96 -17.10 -4.34
N LEU A 128 -3.89 -15.84 -4.76
CA LEU A 128 -4.88 -14.82 -4.40
C LEU A 128 -5.58 -14.29 -5.64
N ILE A 129 -6.89 -14.04 -5.53
CA ILE A 129 -7.59 -13.18 -6.47
C ILE A 129 -8.12 -11.97 -5.71
N LEU A 130 -7.70 -10.80 -6.18
CA LEU A 130 -8.10 -9.50 -5.67
C LEU A 130 -9.27 -8.96 -6.52
N ASP A 131 -10.47 -8.94 -5.95
CA ASP A 131 -11.63 -8.28 -6.55
C ASP A 131 -11.87 -6.93 -5.86
N ALA A 132 -11.19 -5.91 -6.36
CA ALA A 132 -11.32 -4.53 -5.86
C ALA A 132 -12.67 -3.86 -6.25
N VAL A 133 -13.47 -4.46 -7.13
CA VAL A 133 -14.79 -3.94 -7.52
C VAL A 133 -15.84 -4.33 -6.49
N ASN A 134 -15.88 -5.61 -6.11
CA ASN A 134 -16.82 -6.13 -5.12
C ASN A 134 -16.24 -6.14 -3.69
N ASN A 135 -15.02 -5.64 -3.51
CA ASN A 135 -14.28 -5.60 -2.25
C ASN A 135 -14.14 -6.99 -1.61
N LYS A 136 -13.68 -7.97 -2.41
CA LYS A 136 -13.49 -9.37 -1.99
C LYS A 136 -12.09 -9.86 -2.30
N ILE A 137 -11.57 -10.67 -1.39
CA ILE A 137 -10.28 -11.35 -1.54
C ILE A 137 -10.56 -12.84 -1.50
N TYR A 138 -10.13 -13.56 -2.53
CA TYR A 138 -10.26 -15.01 -2.59
C TYR A 138 -8.89 -15.63 -2.35
N VAL A 139 -8.77 -16.41 -1.27
CA VAL A 139 -7.54 -17.12 -0.91
C VAL A 139 -7.64 -18.57 -1.35
N ASN A 140 -6.69 -19.01 -2.16
CA ASN A 140 -6.64 -20.34 -2.78
C ASN A 140 -7.99 -20.79 -3.39
N PRO A 141 -8.59 -19.98 -4.30
CA PRO A 141 -9.89 -20.28 -4.92
C PRO A 141 -9.85 -21.57 -5.75
N THR A 142 -11.00 -22.23 -5.83
CA THR A 142 -11.19 -23.37 -6.74
C THR A 142 -11.21 -22.93 -8.20
N ALA A 143 -10.89 -23.85 -9.13
CA ALA A 143 -10.86 -23.56 -10.56
C ALA A 143 -12.18 -22.95 -11.10
N ASP A 144 -13.33 -23.41 -10.60
CA ASP A 144 -14.64 -22.87 -10.99
C ASP A 144 -14.77 -21.37 -10.64
N VAL A 145 -14.33 -20.98 -9.45
CA VAL A 145 -14.30 -19.57 -9.01
C VAL A 145 -13.33 -18.75 -9.86
N ILE A 146 -12.17 -19.33 -10.21
CA ILE A 146 -11.18 -18.66 -11.07
C ILE A 146 -11.80 -18.34 -12.44
N ASP A 147 -12.50 -19.30 -13.04
CA ASP A 147 -13.11 -19.12 -14.36
C ASP A 147 -14.26 -18.10 -14.34
N GLN A 148 -15.08 -18.10 -13.30
CA GLN A 148 -16.11 -17.07 -13.09
C GLN A 148 -15.51 -15.67 -12.97
N LEU A 149 -14.45 -15.51 -12.18
CA LEU A 149 -13.79 -14.23 -11.97
C LEU A 149 -13.05 -13.74 -13.22
N LYS A 150 -12.47 -14.63 -14.02
CA LYS A 150 -11.92 -14.29 -15.35
C LYS A 150 -12.98 -13.76 -16.30
N ALA A 151 -14.18 -14.35 -16.29
CA ALA A 151 -15.30 -13.84 -17.10
C ALA A 151 -15.70 -12.42 -16.66
N ALA A 152 -15.79 -12.18 -15.35
CA ALA A 152 -16.06 -10.84 -14.80
C ALA A 152 -14.95 -9.83 -15.16
N GLN A 153 -13.69 -10.24 -15.11
CA GLN A 153 -12.55 -9.41 -15.52
C GLN A 153 -12.65 -8.99 -16.98
N ASN A 154 -12.98 -9.91 -17.89
CA ASN A 154 -13.13 -9.61 -19.31
C ASN A 154 -14.28 -8.61 -19.56
N GLN A 155 -15.38 -8.74 -18.83
CA GLN A 155 -16.48 -7.78 -18.90
C GLN A 155 -16.01 -6.38 -18.44
N TYR A 156 -15.30 -6.30 -17.32
CA TYR A 156 -14.75 -5.03 -16.83
C TYR A 156 -13.81 -4.36 -17.84
N ILE A 157 -12.92 -5.14 -18.48
CA ILE A 157 -12.02 -4.63 -19.52
C ILE A 157 -12.81 -4.09 -20.72
N THR A 158 -13.89 -4.79 -21.12
CA THR A 158 -14.75 -4.36 -22.22
C THR A 158 -15.44 -3.04 -21.89
N GLU A 159 -16.02 -2.92 -20.69
CA GLU A 159 -16.65 -1.69 -20.20
C GLU A 159 -15.63 -0.54 -20.12
N LYS A 160 -14.40 -0.78 -19.62
CA LYS A 160 -13.32 0.23 -19.59
C LYS A 160 -12.98 0.73 -21.00
N ASN A 161 -12.92 -0.18 -21.98
CA ASN A 161 -12.64 0.17 -23.37
C ASN A 161 -13.79 0.96 -24.02
N ASP A 162 -15.04 0.65 -23.67
CA ASP A 162 -16.20 1.41 -24.15
C ASP A 162 -16.25 2.82 -23.55
N LEU A 163 -15.94 2.96 -22.26
CA LEU A 163 -15.80 4.27 -21.60
C LEU A 163 -14.67 5.10 -22.21
N ALA A 164 -13.57 4.48 -22.63
CA ALA A 164 -12.47 5.19 -23.28
C ALA A 164 -12.88 5.87 -24.59
N LYS A 165 -13.89 5.35 -25.31
CA LYS A 165 -14.44 5.97 -26.53
C LYS A 165 -15.18 7.27 -26.24
N LEU A 166 -15.63 7.49 -25.00
CA LEU A 166 -16.34 8.68 -24.57
C LEU A 166 -15.39 9.83 -24.19
N LYS A 167 -14.07 9.59 -24.15
CA LYS A 167 -13.05 10.56 -23.71
C LYS A 167 -13.08 11.88 -24.50
N ASP A 168 -13.33 11.81 -25.81
CA ASP A 168 -13.31 12.97 -26.71
C ASP A 168 -14.70 13.62 -26.88
N LEU A 169 -15.74 13.04 -26.27
CA LEU A 169 -17.09 13.60 -26.31
C LEU A 169 -17.23 14.70 -25.25
N PRO A 170 -17.98 15.77 -25.55
CA PRO A 170 -18.30 16.77 -24.55
C PRO A 170 -19.15 16.14 -23.44
N ALA A 171 -18.89 16.52 -22.18
CA ALA A 171 -19.65 16.08 -21.02
C ALA A 171 -21.03 16.77 -21.00
N ILE A 172 -21.98 16.21 -21.76
CA ILE A 172 -23.35 16.71 -21.87
C ILE A 172 -24.30 15.75 -21.17
N THR A 173 -25.11 16.26 -20.25
CA THR A 173 -26.15 15.51 -19.54
C THR A 173 -27.29 15.10 -20.48
N LEU A 174 -28.13 14.14 -20.06
CA LEU A 174 -29.25 13.64 -20.88
C LEU A 174 -30.27 14.73 -21.28
N ASP A 175 -30.34 15.82 -20.52
CA ASP A 175 -31.19 16.99 -20.76
C ASP A 175 -30.47 18.12 -21.53
N GLY A 176 -29.26 17.89 -22.02
CA GLY A 176 -28.54 18.78 -22.93
C GLY A 176 -27.67 19.86 -22.26
N HIS A 177 -27.43 19.77 -20.95
CA HIS A 177 -26.56 20.70 -20.23
C HIS A 177 -25.10 20.24 -20.28
N GLN A 178 -24.19 21.15 -20.64
CA GLN A 178 -22.76 20.88 -20.74
C GLN A 178 -22.02 21.35 -19.49
N VAL A 179 -21.16 20.49 -18.92
CA VAL A 179 -20.30 20.78 -17.75
C VAL A 179 -18.81 20.71 -18.06
#